data_AF-A0A453D6Y5-F1
#
_entry.id   AF-A0A453D6Y5-F1
#
_cell.length_a   1.000
_cell.length_b   1.000
_cell.length_c   1.000
_cell.angle_alpha   90.00
_cell.angle_beta   90.00
_cell.angle_gamma   90.00
#
_symmetry.space_group_name_H-M   'P 1'
#
loop_
_entity.id
_entity.type
_entity.pdbx_description
1 polymer ?
#
loop_
_entity_poly.entity_id
_entity_poly.type
_entity_poly.pdbx_seq_one_letter_code
_entity_poly.pdbx_strand_id
1 'polypeptide(L)'
;MSWTGQLYGKVFRGFGEFHLRENDYAFDHRKFGGNAQSITKDRWVHHTSFLWDYDVKNMSYLKNPQRAPEYRQARDHSDFLCRMNEYMPSRSVFTEGITAALGEHFTVQHTELEMALSDHDDFVPSTKVLSPQDLQDIISSKEAPTVERVQGWPR
;
A
#
# COMPACT_ATOMS: atom_id res chain seq x y z
N MET A 1 10.44 10.19 0.82
CA MET A 1 9.19 10.23 1.61
C MET A 1 8.74 11.65 1.99
N SER A 2 9.64 12.61 2.30
CA SER A 2 9.18 13.95 2.73
C SER A 2 8.33 14.68 1.69
N TRP A 3 8.67 14.56 0.40
CA TRP A 3 7.91 15.19 -0.68
C TRP A 3 6.46 14.70 -0.74
N THR A 4 6.23 13.38 -0.69
CA THR A 4 4.87 12.81 -0.68
C THR A 4 4.13 13.15 0.62
N GLY A 5 4.85 13.24 1.75
CA GLY A 5 4.29 13.74 3.00
C GLY A 5 3.78 15.19 2.90
N GLN A 6 4.52 16.08 2.21
CA GLN A 6 4.07 17.46 1.99
C GLN A 6 2.86 17.54 1.05
N LEU A 7 2.85 16.72 0.00
CA LEU A 7 1.71 16.60 -0.93
C LEU A 7 0.46 16.16 -0.17
N TYR A 8 0.51 15.02 0.52
CA TYR A 8 -0.64 14.47 1.25
C TYR A 8 -1.03 15.32 2.47
N GLY A 9 -0.10 16.04 3.08
CA GLY A 9 -0.42 17.00 4.14
C GLY A 9 -1.37 18.12 3.68
N LYS A 10 -1.36 18.47 2.38
CA LYS A 10 -2.36 19.38 1.81
C LYS A 10 -3.68 18.67 1.56
N VAL A 11 -3.64 17.46 0.99
CA VAL A 11 -4.82 16.64 0.68
C VAL A 11 -5.67 16.37 1.92
N PHE A 12 -5.02 16.06 3.05
CA PHE A 12 -5.69 15.69 4.29
C PHE A 12 -6.01 16.86 5.22
N ARG A 13 -5.68 18.10 4.82
CA ARG A 13 -5.90 19.29 5.64
C ARG A 13 -7.39 19.44 5.94
N GLY A 14 -7.73 19.49 7.22
CA GLY A 14 -9.12 19.67 7.69
C GLY A 14 -9.93 18.38 7.85
N PHE A 15 -9.37 17.21 7.51
CA PHE A 15 -10.03 15.90 7.71
C PHE A 15 -9.49 15.13 8.92
N GLY A 16 -8.24 15.38 9.33
CA GLY A 16 -7.60 14.79 10.51
C GLY A 16 -6.16 15.29 10.69
N GLU A 17 -5.54 15.00 11.83
CA GLU A 17 -4.12 15.34 12.05
C GLU A 17 -3.22 14.36 11.29
N PHE A 18 -2.85 14.73 10.06
CA PHE A 18 -2.01 13.90 9.21
C PHE A 18 -0.54 13.92 9.66
N HIS A 19 0.05 12.73 9.75
CA HIS A 19 1.48 12.55 9.98
C HIS A 19 2.09 11.55 9.00
N LEU A 20 3.25 11.90 8.46
CA LEU A 20 4.21 10.94 7.93
C LEU A 20 5.07 10.42 9.09
N ARG A 21 4.88 9.15 9.47
CA ARG A 21 5.65 8.49 10.53
C ARG A 21 6.45 7.35 9.93
N GLU A 22 7.78 7.52 9.87
CA GLU A 22 8.66 6.61 9.13
C GLU A 22 8.20 6.45 7.66
N ASN A 23 7.65 5.29 7.30
CA ASN A 23 7.11 5.00 5.97
C ASN A 23 5.58 4.90 5.95
N ASP A 24 4.90 5.35 7.00
CA ASP A 24 3.46 5.21 7.18
C ASP A 24 2.76 6.57 7.16
N TYR A 25 1.56 6.58 6.61
CA TYR A 25 0.61 7.68 6.76
C TYR A 25 -0.34 7.36 7.91
N ALA A 26 -0.41 8.28 8.87
CA ALA A 26 -1.21 8.14 10.07
C ALA A 26 -2.08 9.37 10.31
N PHE A 27 -3.31 9.14 10.78
CA PHE A 27 -4.11 10.16 11.43
C PHE A 27 -3.87 10.01 12.92
N ASP A 28 -3.43 11.08 13.58
CA ASP A 28 -3.00 11.07 14.97
C ASP A 28 -1.88 10.01 15.20
N HIS A 29 -2.24 8.89 15.83
CA HIS A 29 -1.38 7.74 16.09
C HIS A 29 -1.88 6.45 15.41
N ARG A 30 -2.86 6.52 14.52
CA ARG A 30 -3.43 5.36 13.81
C ARG A 30 -3.06 5.37 12.34
N LYS A 31 -2.47 4.27 11.88
CA LYS A 31 -2.01 4.12 10.49
C LYS A 31 -3.18 3.86 9.56
N PHE A 32 -3.23 4.59 8.45
CA PHE A 32 -4.20 4.37 7.37
C PHE A 32 -3.54 4.23 6.00
N GLY A 33 -2.24 4.50 5.87
CA GLY A 33 -1.51 4.32 4.61
C GLY A 33 -0.16 3.67 4.84
N GLY A 34 0.19 2.71 3.98
CA GLY A 34 1.50 2.06 3.95
C GLY A 34 2.21 2.35 2.64
N ASN A 35 3.47 2.78 2.72
CA ASN A 35 4.25 3.16 1.56
C ASN A 35 5.35 2.13 1.23
N ALA A 36 5.61 1.95 -0.06
CA ALA A 36 6.74 1.20 -0.58
C ALA A 36 7.41 1.99 -1.71
N GLN A 37 8.71 1.77 -1.90
CA GLN A 37 9.48 2.40 -2.96
C GLN A 37 10.32 1.37 -3.71
N SER A 38 10.41 1.53 -5.02
CA SER A 38 11.36 0.82 -5.88
C SER A 38 12.18 1.85 -6.63
N ILE A 39 13.50 1.67 -6.66
CA ILE A 39 14.45 2.61 -7.27
C ILE A 39 15.35 1.81 -8.21
N THR A 40 15.41 2.24 -9.47
CA THR A 40 16.36 1.76 -10.48
C THR A 40 17.33 2.89 -10.84
N LYS A 41 18.25 2.63 -11.78
CA LYS A 41 19.29 3.60 -12.16
C LYS A 41 18.72 4.99 -12.51
N ASP A 42 17.64 5.00 -13.28
CA ASP A 42 17.13 6.22 -13.89
C ASP A 42 15.71 6.56 -13.45
N ARG A 43 15.02 5.64 -12.73
CA ARG A 43 13.59 5.73 -12.43
C ARG A 43 13.32 5.32 -10.99
N TRP A 44 12.26 5.86 -10.41
CA TRP A 44 11.77 5.43 -9.11
C TRP A 44 10.25 5.43 -9.10
N VAL A 45 9.69 4.53 -8.30
CA VAL A 45 8.25 4.44 -8.07
C VAL A 45 8.02 4.53 -6.57
N HIS A 46 7.09 5.40 -6.18
CA HIS A 46 6.53 5.43 -4.84
C HIS A 46 5.08 4.97 -4.93
N HIS A 47 4.76 3.92 -4.19
CA HIS A 47 3.43 3.34 -4.17
C HIS A 47 2.87 3.37 -2.74
N THR A 48 1.63 3.82 -2.61
CA THR A 48 0.90 3.87 -1.34
C THR A 48 -0.37 3.06 -1.44
N SER A 49 -0.62 2.19 -0.46
CA SER A 49 -1.93 1.59 -0.23
C SER A 49 -2.66 2.33 0.88
N PHE A 50 -3.88 2.80 0.61
CA PHE A 50 -4.74 3.48 1.57
C PHE A 50 -5.86 2.56 2.07
N LEU A 51 -6.03 2.49 3.39
CA LEU A 51 -7.03 1.68 4.06
C LEU A 51 -8.38 2.42 4.10
N TRP A 52 -9.12 2.39 2.99
CA TRP A 52 -10.37 3.17 2.88
C TRP A 52 -11.46 2.72 3.87
N ASP A 53 -11.94 1.48 3.71
CA ASP A 53 -13.03 0.90 4.51
C ASP A 53 -12.85 -0.63 4.56
N TYR A 54 -11.78 -1.08 5.21
CA TYR A 54 -11.51 -2.52 5.34
C TYR A 54 -12.39 -3.16 6.40
N ASP A 55 -12.71 -4.45 6.25
CA ASP A 55 -13.34 -5.22 7.32
C ASP A 55 -12.30 -5.54 8.40
N VAL A 56 -12.56 -5.06 9.62
CA VAL A 56 -11.70 -5.27 10.80
C VAL A 56 -11.49 -6.77 11.07
N LYS A 57 -12.45 -7.64 10.76
CA LYS A 57 -12.32 -9.10 10.93
C LYS A 57 -11.15 -9.67 10.13
N ASN A 58 -10.85 -9.10 8.97
CA ASN A 58 -9.74 -9.55 8.13
C ASN A 58 -8.36 -9.26 8.75
N MET A 59 -8.28 -8.38 9.76
CA MET A 59 -7.02 -8.13 10.46
C MET A 59 -6.57 -9.35 11.27
N SER A 60 -7.47 -10.28 11.58
CA SER A 60 -7.13 -11.57 12.21
C SER A 60 -6.24 -12.46 11.33
N TYR A 61 -6.22 -12.24 10.00
CA TYR A 61 -5.36 -12.98 9.08
C TYR A 61 -3.89 -12.53 9.16
N LEU A 62 -3.63 -11.35 9.72
CA LEU A 62 -2.31 -10.75 9.74
C LEU A 62 -1.62 -11.00 11.09
N LYS A 63 -0.41 -11.55 11.05
CA LYS A 63 0.43 -11.63 12.25
C LYS A 63 0.90 -10.22 12.66
N ASN A 64 1.12 -10.02 13.95
CA ASN A 64 1.87 -8.84 14.39
C ASN A 64 3.33 -8.95 13.89
N PRO A 65 3.86 -7.90 13.25
CA PRO A 65 5.21 -7.96 12.69
C PRO A 65 6.25 -7.97 13.82
N GLN A 66 7.30 -8.78 13.68
CA GLN A 66 8.41 -8.82 14.65
C GLN A 66 9.18 -7.48 14.70
N ARG A 67 9.25 -6.78 13.58
CA ARG A 67 9.79 -5.42 13.47
C ARG A 67 8.64 -4.47 13.16
N ALA A 68 8.34 -3.59 14.10
CA ALA A 68 7.29 -2.59 13.99
C ALA A 68 7.87 -1.19 14.25
N PRO A 69 7.25 -0.12 13.71
CA PRO A 69 7.65 1.23 14.04
C PRO A 69 7.38 1.52 15.52
N GLU A 70 8.21 2.35 16.15
CA GLU A 70 8.15 2.59 17.62
C GLU A 70 6.80 3.14 18.05
N TYR A 71 6.22 4.03 17.25
CA TYR A 71 4.91 4.64 17.53
C TYR A 71 3.74 3.65 17.48
N ARG A 72 3.95 2.41 17.00
CA ARG A 72 2.95 1.34 17.13
C ARG A 72 2.69 1.01 18.60
N GLN A 73 3.67 1.19 19.48
CA GLN A 73 3.53 0.95 20.92
C GLN A 73 2.98 -0.45 21.24
N ALA A 74 3.43 -1.46 20.50
CA ALA A 74 3.00 -2.85 20.60
C ALA A 74 1.47 -3.10 20.46
N ARG A 75 0.71 -2.12 19.94
CA ARG A 75 -0.72 -2.27 19.64
C ARG A 75 -0.96 -3.35 18.59
N ASP A 76 -2.07 -4.06 18.73
CA ASP A 76 -2.55 -4.94 17.68
C ASP A 76 -3.05 -4.15 16.46
N HIS A 77 -3.47 -4.85 15.41
CA HIS A 77 -3.92 -4.18 14.18
C HIS A 77 -5.21 -3.37 14.38
N SER A 78 -6.11 -3.78 15.27
CA SER A 78 -7.39 -3.10 15.51
C SER A 78 -7.18 -1.76 16.19
N ASP A 79 -6.22 -1.69 17.11
CA ASP A 79 -5.87 -0.46 17.84
C ASP A 79 -4.87 0.43 17.08
N PHE A 80 -4.09 -0.16 16.16
CA PHE A 80 -3.06 0.55 15.41
C PHE A 80 -3.55 1.13 14.10
N LEU A 81 -4.49 0.47 13.41
CA LEU A 81 -4.98 0.90 12.11
C LEU A 81 -6.26 1.73 12.26
N CYS A 82 -6.55 2.58 11.28
CA CYS A 82 -7.86 3.19 11.13
C CYS A 82 -8.32 3.17 9.68
N ARG A 83 -9.64 3.23 9.50
CA ARG A 83 -10.24 3.36 8.18
C ARG A 83 -10.25 4.84 7.79
N MET A 84 -9.83 5.13 6.58
CA MET A 84 -9.73 6.49 6.08
C MET A 84 -11.11 7.13 5.86
N ASN A 85 -12.16 6.33 5.62
CA ASN A 85 -13.54 6.82 5.53
C ASN A 85 -14.14 7.30 6.87
N GLU A 86 -13.47 7.06 8.00
CA GLU A 86 -13.84 7.66 9.29
C GLU A 86 -13.48 9.16 9.35
N TYR A 87 -12.57 9.61 8.48
CA TYR A 87 -12.03 10.97 8.44
C TYR A 87 -12.41 11.70 7.14
N MET A 88 -12.33 11.02 6.00
CA MET A 88 -12.64 11.59 4.68
C MET A 88 -14.04 11.20 4.20
N PRO A 89 -14.83 12.15 3.67
CA PRO A 89 -16.24 11.92 3.34
C PRO A 89 -16.44 11.04 2.10
N SER A 90 -15.53 11.09 1.11
CA SER A 90 -15.64 10.29 -0.11
C SER A 90 -14.30 10.11 -0.81
N ARG A 91 -14.21 9.10 -1.68
CA ARG A 91 -13.05 8.90 -2.56
C ARG A 91 -12.89 10.03 -3.57
N SER A 92 -13.98 10.67 -4.02
CA SER A 92 -13.88 11.80 -4.96
C SER A 92 -13.21 13.01 -4.31
N VAL A 93 -13.57 13.34 -3.06
CA VAL A 93 -12.90 14.41 -2.30
C VAL A 93 -11.40 14.11 -2.14
N PHE A 94 -11.03 12.85 -1.92
CA PHE A 94 -9.62 12.44 -1.88
C PHE A 94 -8.91 12.64 -3.22
N THR A 95 -9.49 12.17 -4.32
CA THR A 95 -8.88 12.33 -5.66
C THR A 95 -8.83 13.78 -6.12
N GLU A 96 -9.86 14.57 -5.83
CA GLU A 96 -9.90 16.02 -6.11
C GLU A 96 -8.84 16.76 -5.30
N GLY A 97 -8.68 16.42 -4.02
CA GLY A 97 -7.61 16.95 -3.17
C GLY A 97 -6.21 16.64 -3.71
N ILE A 98 -5.98 15.42 -4.21
CA ILE A 98 -4.72 15.05 -4.88
C ILE A 98 -4.50 15.93 -6.12
N THR A 99 -5.51 16.04 -7.00
CA THR A 99 -5.43 16.86 -8.21
C THR A 99 -5.11 18.32 -7.89
N ALA A 100 -5.77 18.90 -6.88
CA ALA A 100 -5.51 20.26 -6.43
C ALA A 100 -4.09 20.43 -5.88
N ALA A 101 -3.64 19.51 -5.02
CA ALA A 101 -2.30 19.56 -4.44
C ALA A 101 -1.18 19.38 -5.49
N LEU A 102 -1.41 18.54 -6.51
CA LEU A 102 -0.51 18.40 -7.65
C LEU A 102 -0.50 19.66 -8.53
N GLY A 103 -1.65 20.31 -8.70
CA GLY A 103 -1.81 21.54 -9.48
C GLY A 103 -0.97 22.73 -8.98
N GLU A 104 -0.50 22.70 -7.72
CA GLU A 104 0.43 23.71 -7.20
C GLU A 104 1.87 23.54 -7.71
N HIS A 105 2.20 22.38 -8.28
CA HIS A 105 3.55 22.03 -8.71
C HIS A 105 3.64 21.66 -10.20
N PHE A 106 2.53 21.22 -10.79
CA PHE A 106 2.46 20.72 -12.15
C PHE A 106 1.21 21.24 -12.86
N THR A 107 1.28 21.31 -14.18
CA THR A 107 0.08 21.42 -15.01
C THR A 107 -0.59 20.04 -15.04
N VAL A 108 -1.77 19.92 -14.42
CA VAL A 108 -2.51 18.65 -14.33
C VAL A 108 -3.65 18.66 -15.34
N GLN A 109 -3.78 17.57 -16.10
CA GLN A 109 -4.89 17.34 -17.03
C GLN A 109 -5.50 15.97 -16.73
N HIS A 110 -6.84 15.90 -16.77
CA HIS A 110 -7.54 14.62 -16.70
C HIS A 110 -7.50 13.95 -18.07
N THR A 111 -7.20 12.66 -18.09
CA THR A 111 -7.24 11.83 -19.30
C THR A 111 -7.79 10.46 -18.97
N GLU A 112 -8.41 9.82 -19.96
CA GLU A 112 -8.82 8.41 -19.84
C GLU A 112 -7.59 7.50 -19.84
N LEU A 113 -7.72 6.34 -19.19
CA LEU A 113 -6.61 5.41 -18.99
C LEU A 113 -6.06 4.91 -20.34
N GLU A 114 -6.94 4.63 -21.29
CA GLU A 114 -6.60 4.11 -22.62
C GLU A 114 -5.69 5.10 -23.37
N MET A 115 -5.97 6.39 -23.24
CA MET A 115 -5.16 7.46 -23.85
C MET A 115 -3.82 7.65 -23.14
N ALA A 116 -3.74 7.36 -21.83
CA ALA A 116 -2.48 7.43 -21.09
C ALA A 116 -1.54 6.24 -21.40
N LEU A 117 -2.08 5.14 -21.91
CA LEU A 117 -1.34 3.91 -22.20
C LEU A 117 -0.87 3.78 -23.66
N SER A 118 -1.34 4.65 -24.56
CA SER A 118 -1.13 4.50 -26.01
C SER A 118 0.30 4.77 -26.50
N ASP A 119 1.21 5.23 -25.63
CA ASP A 119 2.53 5.75 -26.04
C ASP A 119 3.71 4.78 -25.83
N HIS A 120 3.45 3.51 -25.51
CA HIS A 120 4.51 2.54 -25.18
C HIS A 120 4.44 1.23 -25.98
N ASP A 121 4.55 1.31 -27.30
CA ASP A 121 4.72 0.14 -28.17
C ASP A 121 6.07 -0.60 -27.98
N ASP A 122 7.05 0.05 -27.34
CA ASP A 122 8.40 -0.51 -27.17
C ASP A 122 8.63 -1.22 -25.81
N PHE A 123 7.66 -1.17 -24.88
CA PHE A 123 7.84 -1.81 -23.58
C PHE A 123 7.55 -3.32 -23.66
N VAL A 124 8.61 -4.13 -23.64
CA VAL A 124 8.50 -5.58 -23.49
C VAL A 124 8.57 -5.94 -21.99
N PRO A 125 7.48 -6.40 -21.35
CA PRO A 125 7.51 -6.77 -19.94
C PRO A 125 8.49 -7.91 -19.70
N SER A 126 9.33 -7.80 -18.66
CA SER A 126 10.19 -8.91 -18.22
C SER A 126 9.42 -10.03 -17.50
N THR A 127 8.14 -9.81 -17.24
CA THR A 127 7.25 -10.74 -16.53
C THR A 127 6.11 -11.18 -17.44
N LYS A 128 5.85 -12.48 -17.52
CA LYS A 128 4.70 -13.07 -18.22
C LYS A 128 3.50 -13.13 -17.28
N VAL A 129 2.31 -12.75 -17.76
CA VAL A 129 1.05 -13.02 -17.05
C VAL A 129 0.81 -14.53 -17.06
N LEU A 130 0.63 -15.13 -15.88
CA LEU A 130 0.39 -16.55 -15.74
C LEU A 130 -1.00 -16.91 -16.28
N SER A 131 -1.04 -17.85 -17.22
CA SER A 131 -2.28 -18.49 -17.65
C SER A 131 -2.80 -19.46 -16.59
N PRO A 132 -4.09 -19.87 -16.65
CA PRO A 132 -4.61 -20.93 -15.78
C PRO A 132 -3.78 -22.23 -15.84
N GLN A 133 -3.21 -22.56 -17.00
CA GLN A 133 -2.32 -23.72 -17.14
C GLN A 133 -1.00 -23.50 -16.40
N ASP A 134 -0.38 -22.31 -16.55
CA ASP A 134 0.85 -21.98 -15.81
C ASP A 134 0.60 -22.09 -14.28
N LEU A 135 -0.58 -21.67 -13.80
CA LEU A 135 -0.98 -21.82 -12.40
C LEU A 135 -1.14 -23.29 -11.99
N GLN A 136 -1.80 -24.10 -12.82
CA GLN A 136 -2.00 -25.54 -12.58
C GLN A 136 -0.66 -26.27 -12.48
N ASP A 137 0.29 -25.95 -13.36
CA ASP A 137 1.63 -26.55 -13.39
C ASP A 137 2.45 -26.13 -12.15
N ILE A 138 2.34 -24.86 -11.72
CA ILE A 138 2.98 -24.38 -10.48
C ILE A 138 2.40 -25.07 -9.24
N ILE A 139 1.08 -25.27 -9.18
CA ILE A 139 0.42 -25.96 -8.07
C ILE A 139 0.84 -27.44 -8.05
N SER A 140 0.96 -28.07 -9.22
CA SER A 140 1.29 -29.49 -9.34
C SER A 140 2.78 -29.79 -9.12
N SER A 141 3.67 -28.81 -9.38
CA SER A 141 5.12 -28.92 -9.15
C SER A 141 5.57 -28.55 -7.74
N LYS A 142 4.69 -27.95 -6.92
CA LYS A 142 4.93 -27.85 -5.47
C LYS A 142 4.68 -29.22 -4.85
N GLU A 143 5.72 -30.04 -4.77
CA GLU A 143 5.75 -31.16 -3.83
C GLU A 143 5.26 -30.68 -2.46
N ALA A 144 4.26 -31.35 -1.90
CA ALA A 144 3.87 -31.15 -0.52
C ALA A 144 5.13 -31.32 0.33
N PRO A 145 5.52 -30.36 1.18
CA PRO A 145 6.67 -30.59 2.05
C PRO A 145 6.32 -31.80 2.91
N THR A 146 7.04 -32.90 2.70
CA THR A 146 7.05 -34.02 3.63
C THR A 146 7.50 -33.43 4.95
N VAL A 147 6.54 -33.24 5.88
CA VAL A 147 6.85 -32.89 7.25
C VAL A 147 7.53 -34.11 7.85
N GLU A 148 8.84 -34.22 7.67
CA GLU A 148 9.63 -35.13 8.49
C GLU A 148 9.51 -34.63 9.93
N ARG A 149 8.77 -35.41 10.73
CA ARG A 149 8.78 -35.28 12.19
C ARG A 149 10.22 -35.41 12.64
N VAL A 150 10.85 -34.30 13.02
CA VAL A 150 12.08 -34.33 13.80
C VAL A 150 11.77 -35.06 15.10
N GLN A 151 12.19 -36.32 15.21
CA GLN A 151 12.18 -37.04 16.47
C GLN A 151 13.27 -36.46 17.36
N GLY A 152 12.86 -35.82 18.45
CA GLY A 152 13.76 -35.46 19.55
C GLY A 152 13.76 -33.98 19.88
N TRP A 153 12.79 -33.56 20.69
CA TRP A 153 13.05 -32.51 21.68
C TRP A 153 12.43 -32.94 23.01
N PRO A 154 13.19 -32.97 24.13
CA PRO A 154 12.65 -33.38 25.43
C PRO A 154 11.70 -32.33 25.98
N ARG A 155 10.82 -32.79 26.87
CA ARG A 155 9.73 -32.06 27.53
C ARG A 155 10.18 -30.82 28.30
#